data_AF-D2Q0U5-F1
#
_entry.id   AF-D2Q0U5-F1
#
_cell.length_a   1.000
_cell.length_b   1.000
_cell.length_c   1.000
_cell.angle_alpha   90.00
_cell.angle_beta   90.00
_cell.angle_gamma   90.00
#
_symmetry.space_group_name_H-M   'P 1'
#
loop_
_entity.id
_entity.type
_entity.pdbx_description
1 polymer ?
#
loop_
_entity_poly.entity_id
_entity_poly.type
_entity_poly.pdbx_seq_one_letter_code
_entity_poly.pdbx_strand_id
1 'polypeptide(L)'
;MSGFPDEVEAYYCELARSRGWSPDTEQMFRATVELIRDLDRGTAARTYGARADDDGTDWLYEAVWHEREWVVVRQLQVTEDGTITRYWWQRLEDEHGGLTDQALDRDAWDLRPLERDDFYAAWDTPEWSLTA
;
A
#
# COMPACT_ATOMS: atom_id res chain seq x y z
N MET A 1 -7.89 20.17 12.12
CA MET A 1 -6.63 19.47 12.45
C MET A 1 -6.02 19.04 11.12
N SER A 2 -5.15 19.86 10.55
CA SER A 2 -4.67 19.68 9.17
C SER A 2 -3.18 19.38 9.21
N GLY A 3 -2.84 18.09 9.11
CA GLY A 3 -1.48 17.56 9.18
C GLY A 3 -1.50 16.02 9.28
N PHE A 4 -0.37 15.37 9.04
CA PHE A 4 -0.23 13.95 9.40
C PHE A 4 -0.06 13.80 10.92
N PRO A 5 -0.35 12.62 11.49
CA PRO A 5 0.06 12.32 12.86
C PRO A 5 1.57 12.48 13.03
N ASP A 6 2.02 12.87 14.23
CA ASP A 6 3.43 13.18 14.51
C ASP A 6 4.38 12.01 14.18
N GLU A 7 3.93 10.76 14.41
CA GLU A 7 4.69 9.55 14.06
C GLU A 7 4.91 9.39 12.55
N VAL A 8 3.92 9.79 11.75
CA VAL A 8 3.97 9.71 10.29
C VAL A 8 4.85 10.83 9.72
N GLU A 9 4.74 12.04 10.27
CA GLU A 9 5.67 13.14 9.92
C GLU A 9 7.11 12.75 10.27
N ALA A 10 7.34 12.19 11.46
CA ALA A 10 8.67 11.75 11.88
C ALA A 10 9.25 10.68 10.94
N TYR A 11 8.43 9.69 10.57
CA TYR A 11 8.80 8.65 9.63
C TYR A 11 9.27 9.21 8.28
N TYR A 12 8.46 10.07 7.65
CA TYR A 12 8.82 10.62 6.35
C TYR A 12 9.98 11.62 6.40
N CYS A 13 10.14 12.37 7.51
CA CYS A 13 11.34 13.18 7.73
C CYS A 13 12.61 12.31 7.83
N GLU A 14 12.55 11.17 8.52
CA GLU A 14 13.67 10.25 8.62
C GLU A 14 13.99 9.59 7.27
N LEU A 15 12.96 9.13 6.54
CA LEU A 15 13.11 8.57 5.20
C LEU A 15 13.75 9.58 4.24
N ALA A 16 13.27 10.82 4.22
CA ALA A 16 13.84 11.87 3.37
C ALA A 16 15.33 12.13 3.68
N ARG A 17 15.69 12.14 4.97
CA ARG A 17 17.08 12.29 5.42
C ARG A 17 17.94 11.10 5.03
N SER A 18 17.46 9.88 5.22
CA SER A 18 18.23 8.66 4.91
C SER A 18 18.48 8.51 3.41
N ARG A 19 17.54 8.97 2.58
CA ARG A 19 17.64 8.98 1.11
C ARG A 19 18.35 10.21 0.55
N GLY A 20 18.62 11.23 1.38
CA GLY A 20 19.24 12.48 0.95
C GLY A 20 18.39 13.27 -0.04
N TRP A 21 17.07 13.27 0.14
CA TRP A 21 16.15 13.97 -0.75
C TRP A 21 16.36 15.48 -0.75
N SER A 22 16.14 16.10 -1.91
CA SER A 22 16.04 17.55 -2.00
C SER A 22 14.71 18.02 -1.40
N PRO A 23 14.59 19.30 -1.01
CA PRO A 23 13.31 19.87 -0.56
C PRO A 23 12.17 19.71 -1.57
N ASP A 24 12.48 19.76 -2.87
CA ASP A 24 11.49 19.58 -3.93
C ASP A 24 11.00 18.12 -3.99
N THR A 25 11.90 17.15 -3.85
CA THR A 25 11.54 15.72 -3.77
C THR A 25 10.72 15.44 -2.53
N GLU A 26 11.10 15.97 -1.37
CA GLU A 26 10.33 15.82 -0.12
C GLU A 26 8.92 16.40 -0.27
N GLN A 27 8.79 17.59 -0.89
CA GLN A 27 7.48 18.20 -1.14
C GLN A 27 6.61 17.36 -2.08
N MET A 28 7.15 16.89 -3.20
CA MET A 28 6.40 16.06 -4.16
C MET A 28 5.97 14.74 -3.51
N PHE A 29 6.87 14.10 -2.76
CA PHE A 29 6.56 12.87 -2.05
C PHE A 29 5.47 13.09 -1.00
N ARG A 30 5.54 14.19 -0.23
CA ARG A 30 4.50 14.57 0.73
C ARG A 30 3.14 14.76 0.06
N ALA A 31 3.10 15.39 -1.11
CA ALA A 31 1.86 15.53 -1.89
C ALA A 31 1.28 14.16 -2.30
N THR A 32 2.13 13.20 -2.67
CA THR A 32 1.70 11.81 -2.93
C THR A 32 1.11 11.17 -1.67
N VAL A 33 1.76 11.33 -0.51
CA VAL A 33 1.25 10.82 0.77
C VAL A 33 -0.12 11.42 1.10
N GLU A 34 -0.31 12.73 0.90
CA GLU A 34 -1.58 13.42 1.09
C GLU A 34 -2.66 12.86 0.16
N LEU A 35 -2.35 12.67 -1.12
CA LEU A 35 -3.27 12.08 -2.10
C LEU A 35 -3.71 10.68 -1.67
N ILE A 36 -2.77 9.77 -1.37
CA ILE A 36 -3.11 8.40 -0.97
C ILE A 36 -3.92 8.38 0.32
N ARG A 37 -3.63 9.27 1.28
CA ARG A 37 -4.42 9.42 2.51
C ARG A 37 -5.85 9.84 2.23
N ASP A 38 -6.05 10.79 1.32
CA ASP A 38 -7.37 11.28 0.96
C ASP A 38 -8.17 10.22 0.20
N LEU A 39 -7.53 9.45 -0.69
CA LEU A 39 -8.14 8.28 -1.34
C LEU A 39 -8.50 7.18 -0.34
N ASP A 40 -7.60 6.84 0.58
CA ASP A 40 -7.80 5.83 1.64
C ASP A 40 -8.96 6.20 2.57
N ARG A 41 -9.21 7.49 2.82
CA ARG A 41 -10.31 7.99 3.66
C ARG A 41 -11.59 8.27 2.89
N GLY A 42 -11.50 8.33 1.57
CA GLY A 42 -12.62 8.62 0.69
C GLY A 42 -13.65 7.49 0.62
N THR A 43 -14.81 7.82 0.06
CA THR A 43 -15.93 6.89 -0.15
C THR A 43 -16.02 6.40 -1.60
N ALA A 44 -14.98 6.60 -2.40
CA ALA A 44 -14.93 6.12 -3.78
C ALA A 44 -15.01 4.59 -3.83
N ALA A 45 -15.38 4.05 -5.00
CA ALA A 45 -15.50 2.61 -5.20
C ALA A 45 -14.16 1.93 -4.94
N ARG A 46 -14.20 0.72 -4.35
CA ARG A 46 -13.03 -0.07 -3.97
C ARG A 46 -13.05 -1.43 -4.64
N THR A 47 -11.87 -1.95 -4.91
CA THR A 47 -11.67 -3.34 -5.33
C THR A 47 -10.51 -3.93 -4.52
N TYR A 48 -10.55 -5.24 -4.33
CA TYR A 48 -9.50 -6.00 -3.67
C TYR A 48 -9.06 -7.14 -4.57
N GLY A 49 -7.81 -7.55 -4.43
CA GLY A 49 -7.26 -8.67 -5.19
C GLY A 49 -6.04 -9.25 -4.49
N ALA A 50 -5.81 -10.54 -4.73
CA ALA A 50 -4.66 -11.26 -4.21
C ALA A 50 -3.92 -12.01 -5.31
N ARG A 51 -2.61 -12.14 -5.15
CA ARG A 51 -1.75 -12.94 -6.02
C ARG A 51 -0.66 -13.60 -5.20
N ALA A 52 -0.45 -14.89 -5.41
CA ALA A 52 0.78 -15.55 -5.03
C ALA A 52 1.76 -15.42 -6.21
N ASP A 53 3.00 -15.03 -5.95
CA ASP A 53 4.06 -15.13 -6.95
C ASP A 53 4.78 -16.49 -6.89
N ASP A 54 5.63 -16.73 -7.89
CA ASP A 54 6.35 -18.00 -8.04
C ASP A 54 7.38 -18.24 -6.92
N ASP A 55 7.76 -17.18 -6.19
CA ASP A 55 8.70 -17.22 -5.06
C ASP A 55 7.97 -17.47 -3.72
N GLY A 56 6.66 -17.78 -3.77
CA GLY A 56 5.85 -18.05 -2.58
C GLY A 56 5.52 -16.81 -1.76
N THR A 57 5.66 -15.61 -2.36
CA THR A 57 5.22 -14.37 -1.72
C THR A 57 3.77 -14.08 -2.12
N ASP A 58 2.94 -13.91 -1.12
CA ASP A 58 1.56 -13.48 -1.31
C ASP A 58 1.45 -11.97 -1.23
N TRP A 59 0.73 -11.42 -2.21
CA TRP A 59 0.44 -10.02 -2.37
C TRP A 59 -1.06 -9.79 -2.26
N LEU A 60 -1.48 -8.84 -1.44
CA LEU A 60 -2.85 -8.36 -1.39
C LEU A 60 -2.87 -6.87 -1.68
N TYR A 61 -3.87 -6.46 -2.46
CA TYR A 61 -4.05 -5.07 -2.84
C TYR A 61 -5.46 -4.62 -2.53
N GLU A 62 -5.57 -3.40 -1.98
CA GLU A 62 -6.79 -2.61 -1.99
C GLU A 62 -6.57 -1.41 -2.90
N ALA A 63 -7.47 -1.22 -3.86
CA ALA A 63 -7.43 -0.10 -4.78
C ALA A 63 -8.75 0.68 -4.81
N VAL A 64 -8.63 1.98 -5.07
CA VAL A 64 -9.74 2.93 -5.14
C VAL A 64 -9.84 3.49 -6.56
N TRP A 65 -11.06 3.62 -7.09
CA TRP A 65 -11.27 4.24 -8.39
C TRP A 65 -11.05 5.75 -8.31
N HIS A 66 -10.03 6.25 -9.00
CA HIS A 66 -9.68 7.66 -9.05
C HIS A 66 -9.21 8.01 -10.47
N GLU A 67 -9.65 9.16 -11.01
CA GLU A 67 -9.22 9.68 -12.32
C GLU A 67 -9.17 8.68 -13.49
N ARG A 68 -10.10 7.72 -13.51
CA ARG A 68 -10.27 6.66 -14.54
C ARG A 68 -9.30 5.48 -14.43
N GLU A 69 -8.65 5.32 -13.28
CA GLU A 69 -7.82 4.17 -12.96
C GLU A 69 -8.07 3.66 -11.53
N TRP A 70 -7.61 2.44 -11.25
CA TRP A 70 -7.62 1.86 -9.91
C TRP A 70 -6.30 2.18 -9.22
N VAL A 71 -6.28 3.17 -8.33
CA VAL A 71 -5.08 3.54 -7.57
C VAL A 71 -4.98 2.65 -6.34
N VAL A 72 -3.87 1.93 -6.18
CA VAL A 72 -3.61 1.11 -4.97
C VAL A 72 -3.40 2.04 -3.78
N VAL A 73 -4.15 1.81 -2.70
CA VAL A 73 -4.09 2.60 -1.46
C VAL A 73 -3.56 1.80 -0.28
N ARG A 74 -3.65 0.47 -0.33
CA ARG A 74 -3.02 -0.44 0.62
C ARG A 74 -2.47 -1.67 -0.10
N GLN A 75 -1.31 -2.12 0.37
CA GLN A 75 -0.63 -3.30 -0.14
C GLN A 75 -0.03 -4.09 1.01
N LEU A 76 -0.31 -5.39 1.04
CA LEU A 76 0.27 -6.34 1.99
C LEU A 76 1.14 -7.31 1.21
N GLN A 77 2.35 -7.54 1.71
CA GLN A 77 3.26 -8.56 1.22
C GLN A 77 3.53 -9.55 2.35
N VAL A 78 3.39 -10.83 2.07
CA VAL A 78 3.75 -11.93 2.99
C VAL A 78 4.68 -12.86 2.26
N THR A 79 5.96 -12.86 2.62
CA THR A 79 6.97 -13.74 2.01
C THR A 79 6.88 -15.17 2.56
N GLU A 80 7.48 -16.12 1.85
CA GLU A 80 7.50 -17.54 2.26
C GLU A 80 8.08 -17.75 3.67
N ASP A 81 9.05 -16.92 4.08
CA ASP A 81 9.65 -16.96 5.42
C ASP A 81 8.77 -16.32 6.53
N GLY A 82 7.58 -15.84 6.17
CA GLY A 82 6.62 -15.19 7.06
C GLY A 82 6.90 -13.72 7.32
N THR A 83 7.84 -13.09 6.62
CA THR A 83 8.05 -11.63 6.72
C THR A 83 6.84 -10.91 6.14
N ILE A 84 6.28 -10.01 6.95
CA ILE A 84 5.08 -9.25 6.59
C ILE A 84 5.44 -7.78 6.42
N THR A 85 5.15 -7.23 5.24
CA THR A 85 5.30 -5.82 4.95
C THR A 85 3.97 -5.19 4.56
N ARG A 86 3.71 -4.00 5.09
CA ARG A 86 2.46 -3.25 4.87
C ARG A 86 2.80 -1.87 4.33
N TYR A 87 2.22 -1.54 3.19
CA TYR A 87 2.32 -0.22 2.60
C TYR A 87 0.95 0.45 2.52
N TRP A 88 0.91 1.70 2.97
CA TRP A 88 -0.27 2.58 2.97
C TRP A 88 0.20 4.04 3.16
N TRP A 89 -0.71 5.01 3.24
CA TRP A 89 -0.31 6.42 3.40
C TRP A 89 0.54 6.75 4.65
N GLN A 90 0.61 5.91 5.69
CA GLN A 90 1.53 6.18 6.82
C GLN A 90 2.94 5.60 6.63
N ARG A 91 3.11 4.74 5.62
CA ARG A 91 4.33 4.01 5.28
C ARG A 91 4.25 3.64 3.81
N LEU A 92 4.46 4.62 2.93
CA LEU A 92 4.36 4.41 1.48
C LEU A 92 5.51 3.56 0.96
N GLU A 93 6.71 3.75 1.49
CA GLU A 93 7.90 3.00 1.10
C GLU A 93 8.87 2.91 2.28
N ASP A 94 9.76 1.93 2.22
CA ASP A 94 10.88 1.73 3.13
C ASP A 94 12.09 1.14 2.36
N GLU A 95 13.08 0.60 3.06
CA GLU A 95 14.24 -0.05 2.43
C GLU A 95 13.92 -1.34 1.66
N HIS A 96 12.76 -1.96 1.90
CA HIS A 96 12.35 -3.23 1.30
C HIS A 96 11.43 -3.07 0.09
N GLY A 97 10.83 -1.89 -0.10
CA GLY A 97 9.96 -1.62 -1.23
C GLY A 97 9.00 -0.48 -0.97
N GLY A 98 7.85 -0.51 -1.64
CA GLY A 98 6.81 0.49 -1.47
C GLY A 98 5.46 0.06 -2.03
N LEU A 99 4.46 0.90 -1.74
CA LEU A 99 3.16 0.89 -2.37
C LEU A 99 3.39 1.07 -3.87
N THR A 100 2.84 0.16 -4.66
CA THR A 100 2.95 0.25 -6.12
C THR A 100 2.38 1.58 -6.64
N ASP A 101 3.09 2.18 -7.59
CA ASP A 101 2.68 3.37 -8.33
C ASP A 101 1.88 3.01 -9.59
N GLN A 102 1.73 1.72 -9.89
CA GLN A 102 0.98 1.24 -11.04
C GLN A 102 -0.51 1.17 -10.72
N ALA A 103 -1.32 1.53 -11.71
CA ALA A 103 -2.75 1.27 -11.66
C ALA A 103 -3.01 -0.24 -11.56
N LEU A 104 -3.89 -0.62 -10.64
CA LEU A 104 -4.28 -2.01 -10.44
C LEU A 104 -5.09 -2.50 -11.66
N ASP A 105 -4.48 -3.39 -12.44
CA ASP A 105 -5.16 -4.11 -13.50
C ASP A 105 -5.28 -5.58 -13.11
N ARG A 106 -6.50 -5.99 -12.75
CA ARG A 106 -6.78 -7.33 -12.23
C ARG A 106 -6.48 -8.43 -13.24
N ASP A 107 -6.78 -8.17 -14.51
CA ASP A 107 -6.61 -9.16 -15.57
C ASP A 107 -5.14 -9.25 -15.97
N ALA A 108 -4.45 -8.10 -16.11
CA ALA A 108 -3.04 -8.08 -16.45
C ALA A 108 -2.14 -8.66 -15.34
N TRP A 109 -2.57 -8.55 -14.08
CA TRP A 109 -1.81 -9.04 -12.93
C TRP A 109 -2.22 -10.45 -12.48
N ASP A 110 -3.23 -11.05 -13.11
CA ASP A 110 -3.81 -12.34 -12.72
C ASP A 110 -4.28 -12.37 -11.24
N LEU A 111 -4.97 -11.30 -10.83
CA LEU A 111 -5.44 -11.18 -9.45
C LEU A 111 -6.67 -12.05 -9.20
N ARG A 112 -6.55 -12.94 -8.23
CA ARG A 112 -7.69 -13.63 -7.66
C ARG A 112 -8.58 -12.61 -6.95
N PRO A 113 -9.92 -12.65 -7.14
CA PRO A 113 -10.84 -11.84 -6.36
C PRO A 113 -10.65 -12.08 -4.87
N LEU A 114 -10.68 -11.00 -4.10
CA LEU A 114 -10.62 -11.02 -2.65
C LEU A 114 -11.79 -10.19 -2.12
N GLU A 115 -12.45 -10.66 -1.07
CA GLU A 115 -13.48 -9.88 -0.39
C GLU A 115 -12.82 -8.90 0.59
N ARG A 116 -13.53 -7.82 0.91
CA ARG A 116 -13.06 -6.82 1.88
C ARG A 116 -12.69 -7.45 3.22
N ASP A 117 -13.57 -8.31 3.74
CA ASP A 117 -13.40 -8.86 5.08
C ASP A 117 -12.16 -9.77 5.14
N ASP A 118 -11.90 -10.54 4.09
CA ASP A 118 -10.69 -11.36 3.97
C ASP A 118 -9.42 -10.51 3.90
N PHE A 119 -9.46 -9.41 3.13
CA PHE A 119 -8.35 -8.47 3.07
C PHE A 119 -8.02 -7.90 4.46
N TYR A 120 -9.02 -7.41 5.20
CA TYR A 120 -8.79 -6.80 6.51
C TYR A 120 -8.44 -7.85 7.58
N ALA A 121 -8.94 -9.08 7.47
CA ALA A 121 -8.50 -10.18 8.32
C ALA A 121 -7.00 -10.46 8.14
N ALA A 122 -6.52 -10.56 6.91
CA ALA A 122 -5.10 -10.72 6.60
C ALA A 122 -4.28 -9.46 6.97
N TRP A 123 -4.84 -8.27 6.75
CA TRP A 123 -4.19 -7.01 7.10
C TRP A 123 -3.92 -6.91 8.60
N ASP A 124 -4.90 -7.23 9.43
CA ASP A 124 -4.79 -7.14 10.89
C ASP A 124 -4.04 -8.33 11.49
N THR A 125 -4.29 -9.54 10.98
CA THR A 125 -3.68 -10.80 11.43
C THR A 125 -3.16 -11.64 10.24
N PRO A 126 -1.98 -11.30 9.70
CA PRO A 126 -1.43 -11.96 8.51
C PRO A 126 -0.89 -13.37 8.74
N GLU A 127 -0.94 -13.89 9.97
CA GLU A 127 -0.61 -15.29 10.27
C GLU A 127 -1.63 -16.28 9.66
N TRP A 128 -2.75 -15.79 9.13
CA TRP A 128 -3.66 -16.61 8.32
C TRP A 128 -3.04 -16.83 6.94
N SER A 129 -2.65 -18.09 6.70
CA SER A 129 -2.17 -18.62 5.41
C SER A 129 -3.07 -18.25 4.23
N LEU A 130 -2.51 -17.55 3.25
CA LEU A 130 -3.13 -17.24 1.94
C LEU A 130 -3.17 -18.45 0.99
N THR A 131 -3.00 -19.65 1.56
CA THR A 131 -3.02 -20.95 0.90
C THR A 131 -4.35 -21.71 1.06
N ALA A 132 -5.38 -21.12 1.67
CA ALA A 132 -6.70 -21.74 1.81
C ALA A 132 -7.50 -21.75 0.49
#